data_AF-A0A8J4SPV8-F1
#
_entry.id   AF-A0A8J4SPV8-F1
#
_cell.length_a   1.000
_cell.length_b   1.000
_cell.length_c   1.000
_cell.angle_alpha   90.00
_cell.angle_beta   90.00
_cell.angle_gamma   90.00
#
_symmetry.space_group_name_H-M   'P 1'
#
loop_
_entity.id
_entity.type
_entity.pdbx_description
1 polymer ?
#
loop_
_entity_poly.entity_id
_entity_poly.type
_entity_poly.pdbx_seq_one_letter_code
_entity_poly.pdbx_strand_id
1 'polypeptide(L)'
;MGRRICMWIQELLMDLENIERLRHHTIRFRGAKGAVGTQASFLDLFEGDHGKVLQLDQLLAAKAGFQRVWRVTGQTYPRKVDTEIVNALSSLGASIHKICTDLRLLASFKEVEEPFETTQIGSSAMPYKRNPIRSERACALARYLMHASASCTTTGAVQWLERSLDDSAIRRIVLPEACLAADACLTLLQNVAEGLTVYPKVIEANLRAELPFLVVEQILVFMVTHAGANRQDCHERIRQHSQAAAAEVKLKGKPNDLVERLKGDTYFSPIHSLLDELLDPSKYIGRAVEQVDEFIESEVDSEIHRFQGHLETSSSVDL
;
A
#
# COMPACT_ATOMS: atom_id res chain seq x y z
N MET A 1 -10.50 9.74 -7.35
CA MET A 1 -10.17 8.31 -7.11
C MET A 1 -8.75 7.98 -7.55
N GLY A 2 -8.36 8.23 -8.81
CA GLY A 2 -6.99 7.96 -9.31
C GLY A 2 -5.87 8.48 -8.41
N ARG A 3 -5.96 9.74 -7.96
CA ARG A 3 -4.98 10.32 -7.02
C ARG A 3 -4.82 9.55 -5.69
N ARG A 4 -5.88 8.92 -5.19
CA ARG A 4 -5.83 8.05 -4.00
C ARG A 4 -5.14 6.73 -4.33
N ILE A 5 -5.42 6.16 -5.50
CA ILE A 5 -4.76 4.94 -5.99
C ILE A 5 -3.24 5.17 -6.13
N CYS A 6 -2.81 6.34 -6.61
CA CYS A 6 -1.38 6.66 -6.67
C CYS A 6 -0.70 6.66 -5.29
N MET A 7 -1.42 6.97 -4.19
CA MET A 7 -0.87 6.84 -2.84
C MET A 7 -0.56 5.37 -2.50
N TRP A 8 -1.39 4.44 -2.96
CA TRP A 8 -1.17 3.01 -2.79
C TRP A 8 -0.01 2.52 -3.66
N ILE A 9 0.03 2.97 -4.92
CA ILE A 9 1.09 2.61 -5.86
C ILE A 9 2.46 3.07 -5.36
N GLN A 10 2.57 4.28 -4.78
CA GLN A 10 3.82 4.77 -4.19
C GLN A 10 4.41 3.79 -3.17
N GLU A 11 3.60 3.28 -2.24
CA GLU A 11 4.07 2.32 -1.23
C GLU A 11 4.51 1.01 -1.89
N LEU A 12 3.80 0.54 -2.92
CA LEU A 12 4.18 -0.65 -3.69
C LEU A 12 5.48 -0.47 -4.49
N LEU A 13 5.75 0.73 -5.03
CA LEU A 13 7.04 1.03 -5.68
C LEU A 13 8.19 0.96 -4.68
N MET A 14 7.99 1.45 -3.46
CA MET A 14 9.00 1.33 -2.39
C MET A 14 9.26 -0.13 -2.02
N ASP A 15 8.21 -0.96 -1.97
CA ASP A 15 8.36 -2.40 -1.72
C ASP A 15 9.07 -3.11 -2.88
N LEU A 16 8.75 -2.76 -4.13
CA LEU A 16 9.44 -3.27 -5.32
C LEU A 16 10.92 -2.93 -5.30
N GLU A 17 11.29 -1.68 -5.00
CA GLU A 17 12.68 -1.24 -4.87
C GLU A 17 13.41 -2.07 -3.80
N ASN A 18 12.77 -2.30 -2.65
CA ASN A 18 13.35 -3.11 -1.58
C ASN A 18 13.59 -4.56 -2.00
N ILE A 19 12.63 -5.18 -2.68
CA ILE A 19 12.73 -6.56 -3.16
C ILE A 19 13.84 -6.68 -4.22
N GLU A 20 13.90 -5.73 -5.15
CA GLU A 20 14.92 -5.70 -6.20
C GLU A 20 16.33 -5.48 -5.60
N ARG A 21 16.46 -4.58 -4.62
CA ARG A 21 17.70 -4.40 -3.85
C ARG A 21 18.11 -5.70 -3.16
N LEU A 22 17.18 -6.45 -2.57
CA LEU A 22 17.49 -7.73 -1.96
C LEU A 22 17.99 -8.74 -2.99
N ARG A 23 17.25 -8.91 -4.09
CA ARG A 23 17.54 -9.86 -5.18
C ARG A 23 18.88 -9.59 -5.82
N HIS A 24 19.17 -8.34 -6.15
CA HIS A 24 20.37 -7.96 -6.91
C HIS A 24 21.59 -7.68 -6.03
N HIS A 25 21.40 -7.11 -4.83
CA HIS A 25 22.49 -6.58 -4.01
C HIS A 25 22.70 -7.27 -2.66
N THR A 26 21.64 -7.61 -1.92
CA THR A 26 21.79 -8.15 -0.55
C THR A 26 22.08 -9.64 -0.52
N ILE A 27 21.34 -10.44 -1.29
CA ILE A 27 21.49 -11.89 -1.32
C ILE A 27 22.74 -12.27 -2.11
N ARG A 28 23.62 -13.06 -1.48
CA ARG A 28 24.86 -13.57 -2.09
C ARG A 28 25.01 -15.04 -1.79
N PHE A 29 25.75 -15.73 -2.64
CA PHE A 29 25.99 -17.16 -2.48
C PHE A 29 26.96 -17.45 -1.33
N ARG A 30 26.66 -18.45 -0.50
CA ARG A 30 27.60 -18.90 0.54
C ARG A 30 28.88 -19.48 -0.08
N GLY A 31 28.72 -20.35 -1.07
CA GLY A 31 29.82 -21.06 -1.71
C GLY A 31 30.42 -22.18 -0.86
N ALA A 32 31.60 -22.66 -1.28
CA ALA A 32 32.33 -23.76 -0.68
C ALA A 32 33.26 -23.25 0.42
N LYS A 33 32.70 -23.03 1.62
CA LYS A 33 33.38 -22.40 2.75
C LYS A 33 33.91 -23.34 3.84
N GLY A 34 33.58 -24.62 3.77
CA GLY A 34 33.97 -25.62 4.78
C GLY A 34 33.18 -25.48 6.09
N ALA A 35 33.64 -26.16 7.14
CA ALA A 35 32.93 -26.30 8.41
C ALA A 35 32.87 -25.01 9.24
N VAL A 36 33.92 -24.19 9.20
CA VAL A 36 34.07 -22.95 9.98
C VAL A 36 34.43 -21.74 9.09
N GLY A 37 34.20 -21.84 7.79
CA GLY A 37 34.39 -20.72 6.86
C GLY A 37 35.78 -20.55 6.25
N THR A 38 36.77 -21.31 6.74
CA THR A 38 38.19 -21.16 6.37
C THR A 38 38.61 -21.92 5.10
N GLN A 39 37.72 -22.74 4.53
CA GLN A 39 37.98 -23.54 3.34
C GLN A 39 39.09 -24.60 3.48
N ALA A 40 39.54 -24.92 4.70
CA ALA A 40 40.68 -25.81 4.96
C ALA A 40 40.59 -27.16 4.23
N SER A 41 39.44 -27.84 4.29
CA SER A 41 39.24 -29.12 3.59
C SER A 41 39.39 -29.03 2.07
N PHE A 42 39.03 -27.89 1.48
CA PHE A 42 39.20 -27.67 0.03
C PHE A 42 40.65 -27.30 -0.30
N LEU A 43 41.33 -26.58 0.60
CA LEU A 43 42.75 -26.27 0.45
C LEU A 43 43.60 -27.55 0.50
N ASP A 44 43.29 -28.45 1.42
CA ASP A 44 43.94 -29.76 1.51
C ASP A 44 43.69 -30.60 0.24
N LEU A 45 42.45 -30.61 -0.26
CA LEU A 45 42.08 -31.31 -1.50
C LEU A 45 42.87 -30.81 -2.72
N PHE A 46 43.22 -29.53 -2.74
CA PHE A 46 44.00 -28.92 -3.81
C PHE A 46 45.49 -28.76 -3.45
N GLU A 47 46.00 -29.53 -2.48
CA GLU A 47 47.42 -29.58 -2.13
C GLU A 47 48.02 -28.19 -1.79
N GLY A 48 47.23 -27.33 -1.15
CA GLY A 48 47.65 -25.97 -0.79
C GLY A 48 47.46 -24.92 -1.91
N ASP A 49 46.85 -25.28 -3.04
CA ASP A 49 46.59 -24.35 -4.14
C ASP A 49 45.38 -23.44 -3.83
N HIS A 50 45.68 -22.26 -3.27
CA HIS A 50 44.69 -21.22 -2.98
C HIS A 50 43.96 -20.72 -4.24
N GLY A 51 44.60 -20.75 -5.41
CA GLY A 51 44.00 -20.33 -6.68
C GLY A 51 42.84 -21.24 -7.08
N LYS A 52 43.04 -22.55 -6.97
CA LYS A 52 41.97 -23.54 -7.24
C LYS A 52 40.81 -23.44 -6.25
N VAL A 53 41.08 -23.17 -4.97
CA VAL A 53 40.01 -22.96 -3.98
C VAL A 53 39.15 -21.74 -4.33
N LEU A 54 39.78 -20.63 -4.72
CA LEU A 54 39.06 -19.43 -5.16
C LEU A 54 38.26 -19.68 -6.44
N GLN A 55 38.85 -20.41 -7.40
CA GLN A 55 38.18 -20.76 -8.64
C GLN A 55 36.98 -21.68 -8.41
N LEU A 56 37.09 -22.67 -7.52
CA LEU A 56 35.98 -23.55 -7.13
C LEU A 56 34.79 -22.74 -6.62
N ASP A 57 35.03 -21.80 -5.71
CA ASP A 57 33.98 -20.98 -5.11
C ASP A 57 33.25 -20.10 -6.15
N GLN A 58 34.01 -19.52 -7.10
CA GLN A 58 33.46 -18.74 -8.20
C GLN A 58 32.67 -19.61 -9.19
N LEU A 59 33.19 -20.79 -9.55
CA LEU A 59 32.50 -21.71 -10.47
C LEU A 59 31.18 -22.20 -9.87
N LEU A 60 31.14 -22.51 -8.57
CA LEU A 60 29.91 -22.92 -7.89
C LEU A 60 28.88 -21.80 -7.86
N ALA A 61 29.31 -20.57 -7.58
CA ALA A 61 28.41 -19.41 -7.61
C ALA A 61 27.83 -19.16 -9.00
N ALA A 62 28.66 -19.18 -10.04
CA ALA A 62 28.23 -19.02 -11.43
C ALA A 62 27.25 -20.12 -11.84
N LYS A 63 27.52 -21.39 -11.48
CA LYS A 63 26.62 -22.52 -11.71
C LYS A 63 25.28 -22.37 -11.00
N ALA A 64 25.26 -21.75 -9.82
CA ALA A 64 24.04 -21.47 -9.06
C ALA A 64 23.33 -20.17 -9.49
N GLY A 65 23.82 -19.48 -10.53
CA GLY A 65 23.24 -18.22 -11.02
C GLY A 65 23.58 -16.99 -10.19
N PHE A 66 24.56 -17.06 -9.29
CA PHE A 66 24.99 -15.94 -8.46
C PHE A 66 26.25 -15.28 -9.03
N GLN A 67 26.21 -13.95 -9.11
CA GLN A 67 27.37 -13.14 -9.50
C GLN A 67 28.35 -12.91 -8.34
N ARG A 68 27.88 -13.04 -7.09
CA ARG A 68 28.64 -12.67 -5.89
C ARG A 68 28.57 -13.74 -4.82
N VAL A 69 29.70 -13.93 -4.16
CA VAL A 69 29.87 -14.83 -3.01
C VAL A 69 30.16 -14.04 -1.74
N TRP A 70 29.76 -14.57 -0.59
CA TRP A 70 30.30 -14.12 0.69
C TRP A 70 31.78 -14.48 0.78
N ARG A 71 32.62 -13.52 1.18
CA ARG A 71 34.07 -13.75 1.35
C ARG A 71 34.43 -14.24 2.74
N VAL A 72 33.71 -13.73 3.75
CA VAL A 72 33.92 -14.07 5.15
C VAL A 72 32.61 -14.61 5.70
N THR A 73 32.62 -15.88 6.10
CA THR A 73 31.50 -16.58 6.71
C THR A 73 32.00 -17.42 7.86
N GLY A 74 31.14 -17.78 8.81
CA GLY A 74 31.36 -18.94 9.67
C GLY A 74 30.96 -20.22 8.94
N GLN A 75 30.22 -21.10 9.61
CA GLN A 75 29.64 -22.28 8.98
C GLN A 75 28.51 -21.93 8.00
N THR A 76 27.81 -20.81 8.20
CA THR A 76 26.61 -20.43 7.42
C THR A 76 26.81 -19.10 6.70
N TYR A 77 25.90 -18.75 5.80
CA TYR A 77 25.79 -17.35 5.37
C TYR A 77 25.31 -16.49 6.56
N PRO A 78 25.58 -15.17 6.59
CA PRO A 78 25.18 -14.31 7.70
C PRO A 78 23.65 -14.32 7.89
N ARG A 79 23.16 -14.73 9.07
CA ARG A 79 21.71 -14.80 9.36
C ARG A 79 21.00 -13.45 9.33
N LYS A 80 21.74 -12.34 9.38
CA LYS A 80 21.22 -11.01 9.06
C LYS A 80 20.54 -10.94 7.69
N VAL A 81 20.97 -11.75 6.71
CA VAL A 81 20.31 -11.82 5.39
C VAL A 81 18.85 -12.26 5.53
N ASP A 82 18.54 -13.21 6.42
CA ASP A 82 17.17 -13.67 6.67
C ASP A 82 16.31 -12.53 7.23
N THR A 83 16.87 -11.71 8.13
CA THR A 83 16.22 -10.50 8.64
C THR A 83 15.95 -9.48 7.55
N GLU A 84 16.92 -9.19 6.68
CA GLU A 84 16.73 -8.23 5.58
C GLU A 84 15.62 -8.69 4.62
N ILE A 85 15.56 -9.99 4.31
CA ILE A 85 14.51 -10.56 3.45
C ILE A 85 13.14 -10.40 4.11
N VAL A 86 12.97 -10.91 5.33
CA VAL A 86 11.66 -10.90 5.99
C VAL A 86 11.22 -9.48 6.34
N ASN A 87 12.14 -8.55 6.61
CA ASN A 87 11.77 -7.14 6.83
C ASN A 87 11.16 -6.49 5.59
N ALA A 88 11.71 -6.75 4.39
CA ALA A 88 11.10 -6.22 3.16
C ALA A 88 9.72 -6.82 2.92
N LEU A 89 9.53 -8.12 3.18
CA LEU A 89 8.22 -8.75 3.09
C LEU A 89 7.25 -8.23 4.16
N SER A 90 7.71 -7.98 5.38
CA SER A 90 6.89 -7.37 6.43
C SER A 90 6.47 -5.94 6.09
N SER A 91 7.33 -5.16 5.41
CA SER A 91 6.99 -3.84 4.85
C SER A 91 5.87 -3.95 3.81
N LEU A 92 6.01 -4.87 2.85
CA LEU A 92 4.97 -5.17 1.86
C LEU A 92 3.64 -5.54 2.52
N GLY A 93 3.69 -6.34 3.59
CA GLY A 93 2.50 -6.63 4.40
C GLY A 93 1.82 -5.37 4.94
N ALA A 94 2.57 -4.37 5.41
CA ALA A 94 1.98 -3.11 5.87
C ALA A 94 1.28 -2.34 4.75
N SER A 95 1.92 -2.22 3.57
CA SER A 95 1.34 -1.57 2.38
C SER A 95 0.04 -2.25 1.98
N ILE A 96 0.03 -3.59 1.81
CA ILE A 96 -1.16 -4.35 1.42
C ILE A 96 -2.27 -4.21 2.47
N HIS A 97 -1.94 -4.26 3.75
CA HIS A 97 -2.91 -4.11 4.84
C HIS A 97 -3.61 -2.76 4.78
N LYS A 98 -2.84 -1.68 4.58
CA LYS A 98 -3.37 -0.32 4.44
C LYS A 98 -4.27 -0.18 3.22
N ILE A 99 -3.82 -0.64 2.05
CA ILE A 99 -4.59 -0.60 0.79
C ILE A 99 -5.93 -1.31 0.97
N CYS A 100 -5.90 -2.55 1.47
CA CYS A 100 -7.10 -3.36 1.66
C CYS A 100 -8.02 -2.79 2.75
N THR A 101 -7.47 -2.12 3.76
CA THR A 101 -8.27 -1.40 4.77
C THR A 101 -9.00 -0.21 4.14
N ASP A 102 -8.32 0.60 3.32
CA ASP A 102 -8.98 1.70 2.59
C ASP A 102 -10.11 1.17 1.70
N LEU A 103 -9.88 0.08 0.96
CA LEU A 103 -10.91 -0.55 0.12
C LEU A 103 -12.13 -1.00 0.94
N ARG A 104 -11.91 -1.59 2.11
CA ARG A 104 -12.99 -1.99 3.03
C ARG A 104 -13.79 -0.79 3.56
N LEU A 105 -13.13 0.32 3.85
CA LEU A 105 -13.80 1.57 4.25
C LEU A 105 -14.62 2.14 3.11
N LEU A 106 -14.05 2.22 1.91
CA LEU A 106 -14.74 2.73 0.71
C LEU A 106 -15.94 1.84 0.33
N ALA A 107 -15.85 0.53 0.54
CA ALA A 107 -16.97 -0.39 0.39
C ALA A 107 -18.09 -0.11 1.42
N SER A 108 -17.75 0.27 2.65
CA SER A 108 -18.76 0.69 3.65
C SER A 108 -19.51 1.96 3.24
N PHE A 109 -18.86 2.84 2.46
CA PHE A 109 -19.47 4.03 1.86
C PHE A 109 -20.16 3.74 0.51
N LYS A 110 -20.08 2.50 0.02
CA LYS A 110 -20.59 2.06 -1.30
C LYS A 110 -19.97 2.82 -2.47
N GLU A 111 -18.78 3.37 -2.29
CA GLU A 111 -18.06 4.11 -3.34
C GLU A 111 -17.29 3.18 -4.26
N VAL A 112 -16.81 2.05 -3.71
CA VAL A 112 -16.10 1.01 -4.44
C VAL A 112 -16.54 -0.37 -3.94
N GLU A 113 -16.42 -1.38 -4.78
CA GLU A 113 -16.57 -2.79 -4.40
C GLU A 113 -15.44 -3.62 -5.01
N GLU A 114 -14.99 -4.63 -4.29
CA GLU A 114 -14.10 -5.64 -4.83
C GLU A 114 -14.85 -6.54 -5.84
N PRO A 115 -14.14 -7.23 -6.76
CA PRO A 115 -14.77 -8.11 -7.72
C PRO A 115 -15.64 -9.17 -7.05
N PHE A 116 -16.78 -9.49 -7.65
CA PHE A 116 -17.74 -10.45 -7.12
C PHE A 116 -18.06 -11.48 -8.21
N GLU A 117 -17.79 -12.76 -7.93
CA GLU A 117 -18.09 -13.82 -8.90
C GLU A 117 -19.59 -14.04 -9.03
N THR A 118 -20.04 -14.41 -10.23
CA THR A 118 -21.48 -14.62 -10.52
C THR A 118 -22.12 -15.70 -9.65
N THR A 119 -21.33 -16.67 -9.18
CA THR A 119 -21.77 -17.78 -8.31
C THR A 119 -21.50 -17.53 -6.83
N GLN A 120 -20.83 -16.43 -6.47
CA GLN A 120 -20.45 -16.15 -5.10
C GLN A 120 -21.68 -15.78 -4.25
N ILE A 121 -21.79 -16.39 -3.07
CA ILE A 121 -22.81 -16.06 -2.09
C ILE A 121 -22.20 -15.07 -1.10
N GLY A 122 -22.54 -13.78 -1.23
CA GLY A 122 -22.01 -12.72 -0.35
C GLY A 122 -22.56 -12.78 1.08
N SER A 123 -23.84 -13.14 1.21
CA SER A 123 -24.51 -13.45 2.48
C SER A 123 -25.63 -14.45 2.22
N SER A 124 -25.72 -15.49 3.05
CA SER A 124 -26.79 -16.50 2.97
C SER A 124 -28.19 -15.93 3.23
N ALA A 125 -28.30 -14.72 3.80
CA ALA A 125 -29.57 -14.09 4.18
C ALA A 125 -29.85 -12.72 3.53
N MET A 126 -28.84 -12.05 2.95
CA MET A 126 -28.98 -10.69 2.40
C MET A 126 -28.41 -10.61 0.97
N PRO A 127 -29.24 -10.80 -0.07
CA PRO A 127 -28.79 -10.86 -1.47
C PRO A 127 -28.10 -9.60 -1.99
N TYR A 128 -28.41 -8.43 -1.42
CA TYR A 128 -27.79 -7.16 -1.82
C TYR A 128 -26.46 -6.88 -1.10
N LYS A 129 -26.11 -7.64 -0.06
CA LYS A 129 -24.95 -7.35 0.79
C LYS A 129 -23.70 -8.03 0.22
N ARG A 130 -22.79 -7.23 -0.32
CA ARG A 130 -21.46 -7.65 -0.77
C ARG A 130 -20.43 -7.26 0.28
N ASN A 131 -19.79 -8.25 0.88
CA ASN A 131 -18.72 -8.02 1.85
C ASN A 131 -17.36 -8.05 1.13
N PRO A 132 -16.40 -7.19 1.52
CA PRO A 132 -15.06 -7.17 0.93
C PRO A 132 -14.18 -8.32 1.47
N ILE A 133 -14.57 -9.57 1.23
CA ILE A 133 -13.96 -10.77 1.81
C ILE A 133 -12.52 -11.01 1.35
N ARG A 134 -12.17 -10.66 0.10
CA ARG A 134 -10.81 -10.81 -0.43
C ARG A 134 -9.89 -9.78 0.22
N SER A 135 -10.36 -8.54 0.34
CA SER A 135 -9.64 -7.47 1.04
C SER A 135 -9.47 -7.80 2.54
N GLU A 136 -10.46 -8.41 3.19
CA GLU A 136 -10.37 -8.90 4.57
C GLU A 136 -9.34 -10.03 4.72
N ARG A 137 -9.35 -11.00 3.81
CA ARG A 137 -8.37 -12.11 3.76
C ARG A 137 -6.95 -11.55 3.56
N ALA A 138 -6.77 -10.60 2.65
CA ALA A 138 -5.50 -9.92 2.42
C ALA A 138 -5.02 -9.21 3.68
N CYS A 139 -5.86 -8.43 4.37
CA CYS A 139 -5.51 -7.82 5.66
C CYS A 139 -5.11 -8.86 6.73
N ALA A 140 -5.75 -10.03 6.76
CA ALA A 140 -5.44 -11.08 7.74
C ALA A 140 -4.04 -11.68 7.51
N LEU A 141 -3.74 -12.07 6.27
CA LEU A 141 -2.44 -12.63 5.87
C LEU A 141 -1.32 -11.58 5.95
N ALA A 142 -1.60 -10.36 5.53
CA ALA A 142 -0.67 -9.24 5.63
C ALA A 142 -0.27 -8.95 7.08
N ARG A 143 -1.21 -9.02 8.03
CA ARG A 143 -0.91 -8.87 9.45
C ARG A 143 0.03 -9.96 9.97
N TYR A 144 -0.18 -11.21 9.55
CA TYR A 144 0.75 -12.30 9.88
C TYR A 144 2.16 -12.00 9.34
N LEU A 145 2.24 -11.58 8.07
CA LEU A 145 3.50 -11.25 7.40
C LEU A 145 4.26 -10.09 8.07
N MET A 146 3.56 -9.05 8.51
CA MET A 146 4.13 -7.92 9.24
C MET A 146 4.88 -8.36 10.51
N HIS A 147 4.40 -9.41 11.18
CA HIS A 147 4.97 -9.89 12.45
C HIS A 147 6.04 -10.98 12.28
N ALA A 148 6.22 -11.55 11.08
CA ALA A 148 7.21 -12.59 10.82
C ALA A 148 8.68 -12.14 11.04
N SER A 149 8.97 -10.85 10.88
CA SER A 149 10.31 -10.25 11.01
C SER A 149 10.97 -10.43 12.39
N ALA A 150 10.16 -10.46 13.46
CA ALA A 150 10.66 -10.54 14.82
C ALA A 150 11.48 -11.82 15.06
N SER A 151 10.99 -12.96 14.56
CA SER A 151 11.65 -14.26 14.68
C SER A 151 13.01 -14.31 13.98
N CYS A 152 13.13 -13.71 12.79
CA CYS A 152 14.41 -13.67 12.07
C CYS A 152 15.42 -12.76 12.77
N THR A 153 14.97 -11.61 13.28
CA THR A 153 15.81 -10.65 14.00
C THR A 153 16.42 -11.27 15.25
N THR A 154 15.60 -11.91 16.09
CA THR A 154 16.07 -12.55 17.33
C THR A 154 16.96 -13.76 17.03
N THR A 155 16.62 -14.59 16.04
CA THR A 155 17.45 -15.73 15.60
C THR A 155 18.84 -15.27 15.14
N GLY A 156 18.93 -14.20 14.36
CA GLY A 156 20.20 -13.66 13.90
C GLY A 156 21.07 -13.10 15.03
N ALA A 157 20.43 -12.47 16.04
CA ALA A 157 21.12 -11.83 17.16
C ALA A 157 21.78 -12.82 18.13
N VAL A 158 21.24 -14.04 18.24
CA VAL A 158 21.72 -15.06 19.20
C VAL A 158 22.58 -16.14 18.56
N GLN A 159 23.01 -15.99 17.31
CA GLN A 159 23.98 -16.90 16.70
C GLN A 159 25.32 -16.85 17.44
N TRP A 160 25.73 -17.98 18.02
CA TRP A 160 26.99 -18.07 18.75
C TRP A 160 28.15 -18.38 17.80
N LEU A 161 29.16 -17.49 17.80
CA LEU A 161 30.43 -17.65 17.08
C LEU A 161 30.20 -18.04 15.60
N GLU A 162 30.82 -19.13 15.11
CA GLU A 162 30.72 -19.55 13.71
C GLU A 162 29.37 -20.18 13.34
N ARG A 163 28.60 -20.72 14.30
CA ARG A 163 27.20 -21.16 14.21
C ARG A 163 26.69 -21.80 15.51
N SER A 164 25.43 -21.53 15.86
CA SER A 164 24.59 -22.40 16.71
C SER A 164 23.38 -22.93 15.91
N LEU A 165 22.90 -24.15 16.22
CA LEU A 165 21.92 -24.90 15.39
C LEU A 165 20.45 -24.54 15.69
N ASP A 166 20.20 -23.73 16.71
CA ASP A 166 18.88 -23.20 17.09
C ASP A 166 18.21 -22.41 15.94
N ASP A 167 19.00 -21.97 14.95
CA ASP A 167 18.51 -21.37 13.71
C ASP A 167 17.70 -22.33 12.81
N SER A 168 17.97 -23.63 12.88
CA SER A 168 17.51 -24.60 11.87
C SER A 168 16.00 -24.78 11.86
N ALA A 169 15.39 -24.97 13.04
CA ALA A 169 13.96 -25.27 13.14
C ALA A 169 13.12 -24.05 12.76
N ILE A 170 13.43 -22.87 13.32
CA ILE A 170 12.65 -21.66 13.09
C ILE A 170 12.72 -21.18 11.64
N ARG A 171 13.89 -21.29 10.98
CA ARG A 171 14.06 -20.92 9.57
C ARG A 171 13.26 -21.80 8.60
N ARG A 172 12.92 -23.03 8.99
CA ARG A 172 12.05 -23.92 8.19
C ARG A 172 10.58 -23.51 8.21
N ILE A 173 10.20 -22.67 9.17
CA ILE A 173 8.84 -22.16 9.34
C ILE A 173 8.77 -20.75 8.76
N VAL A 174 9.56 -19.83 9.30
CA VAL A 174 9.40 -18.39 9.01
C VAL A 174 9.75 -18.01 7.58
N LEU A 175 10.79 -18.62 6.97
CA LEU A 175 11.19 -18.24 5.61
C LEU A 175 10.16 -18.69 4.56
N PRO A 176 9.71 -19.97 4.55
CA PRO A 176 8.66 -20.38 3.63
C PRO A 176 7.33 -19.68 3.89
N GLU A 177 6.89 -19.57 5.15
CA GLU A 177 5.60 -18.96 5.47
C GLU A 177 5.58 -17.46 5.14
N ALA A 178 6.67 -16.72 5.32
CA ALA A 178 6.74 -15.32 4.91
C ALA A 178 6.60 -15.16 3.39
N CYS A 179 7.28 -15.99 2.60
CA CYS A 179 7.16 -15.97 1.15
C CYS A 179 5.74 -16.37 0.68
N LEU A 180 5.17 -17.43 1.27
CA LEU A 180 3.81 -17.89 0.95
C LEU A 180 2.74 -16.86 1.33
N ALA A 181 2.90 -16.19 2.47
CA ALA A 181 1.99 -15.14 2.89
C ALA A 181 2.09 -13.92 1.94
N ALA A 182 3.30 -13.53 1.53
CA ALA A 182 3.51 -12.44 0.57
C ALA A 182 2.88 -12.77 -0.79
N ASP A 183 3.12 -13.98 -1.30
CA ASP A 183 2.54 -14.49 -2.56
C ASP A 183 1.01 -14.48 -2.53
N ALA A 184 0.41 -15.01 -1.46
CA ALA A 184 -1.04 -14.98 -1.28
C ALA A 184 -1.60 -13.56 -1.19
N CYS A 185 -0.90 -12.64 -0.51
CA CYS A 185 -1.32 -11.25 -0.40
C CYS A 185 -1.27 -10.53 -1.75
N LEU A 186 -0.20 -10.72 -2.54
CA LEU A 186 -0.06 -10.14 -3.88
C LEU A 186 -1.11 -10.71 -4.84
N THR A 187 -1.35 -12.01 -4.79
CA THR A 187 -2.40 -12.68 -5.58
C THR A 187 -3.77 -12.07 -5.30
N LEU A 188 -4.14 -11.93 -4.01
CA LEU A 188 -5.40 -11.30 -3.61
C LEU A 188 -5.48 -9.83 -4.05
N LEU A 189 -4.41 -9.06 -3.83
CA LEU A 189 -4.40 -7.65 -4.19
C LEU A 189 -4.53 -7.44 -5.70
N GLN A 190 -3.81 -8.22 -6.51
CA GLN A 190 -3.89 -8.15 -7.97
C GLN A 190 -5.32 -8.46 -8.44
N ASN A 191 -5.93 -9.54 -7.93
CA ASN A 191 -7.30 -9.89 -8.29
C ASN A 191 -8.29 -8.76 -7.95
N VAL A 192 -8.15 -8.16 -6.76
CA VAL A 192 -9.01 -7.04 -6.34
C VAL A 192 -8.79 -5.81 -7.21
N ALA A 193 -7.54 -5.51 -7.56
CA ALA A 193 -7.20 -4.36 -8.40
C ALA A 193 -7.74 -4.51 -9.84
N GLU A 194 -7.64 -5.71 -10.43
CA GLU A 194 -8.11 -6.01 -11.79
C GLU A 194 -9.64 -5.88 -11.93
N GLY A 195 -10.38 -6.23 -10.88
CA GLY A 195 -11.85 -6.23 -10.89
C GLY A 195 -12.51 -5.15 -10.04
N LEU A 196 -11.77 -4.11 -9.64
CA LEU A 196 -12.29 -3.05 -8.77
C LEU A 196 -13.44 -2.30 -9.46
N THR A 197 -14.62 -2.28 -8.82
CA THR A 197 -15.79 -1.54 -9.30
C THR A 197 -15.92 -0.23 -8.57
N VAL A 198 -16.15 0.88 -9.29
CA VAL A 198 -16.34 2.22 -8.73
C VAL A 198 -17.77 2.69 -9.02
N TYR A 199 -18.39 3.39 -8.06
CA TYR A 199 -19.76 3.93 -8.17
C TYR A 199 -19.77 5.47 -8.18
N PRO A 200 -19.54 6.13 -9.33
CA PRO A 200 -19.44 7.59 -9.42
C PRO A 200 -20.64 8.35 -8.85
N LYS A 201 -21.86 7.81 -9.00
CA LYS A 201 -23.08 8.44 -8.50
C LYS A 201 -23.20 8.42 -6.97
N VAL A 202 -22.65 7.39 -6.32
CA VAL A 202 -22.57 7.36 -4.85
C VAL A 202 -21.52 8.37 -4.37
N ILE A 203 -20.36 8.41 -5.03
CA ILE A 203 -19.31 9.39 -4.73
C ILE A 203 -19.85 10.83 -4.88
N GLU A 204 -20.54 11.12 -5.99
CA GLU A 204 -21.17 12.42 -6.24
C GLU A 204 -22.19 12.78 -5.14
N ALA A 205 -23.03 11.82 -4.72
CA ALA A 205 -24.01 12.03 -3.65
C ALA A 205 -23.36 12.30 -2.28
N ASN A 206 -22.37 11.48 -1.90
CA ASN A 206 -21.61 11.66 -0.65
C ASN A 206 -20.91 13.02 -0.63
N LEU A 207 -20.27 13.38 -1.75
CA LEU A 207 -19.55 14.64 -1.85
C LEU A 207 -20.51 15.83 -1.80
N ARG A 208 -21.68 15.78 -2.46
CA ARG A 208 -22.69 16.85 -2.36
C ARG A 208 -23.23 17.05 -0.96
N ALA A 209 -23.31 16.01 -0.14
CA ALA A 209 -23.76 16.12 1.23
C ALA A 209 -22.77 16.93 2.11
N GLU A 210 -21.47 16.80 1.84
CA GLU A 210 -20.40 17.40 2.64
C GLU A 210 -19.85 18.70 2.06
N LEU A 211 -19.84 18.86 0.73
CA LEU A 211 -19.22 19.98 0.02
C LEU A 211 -19.67 21.36 0.54
N PRO A 212 -20.96 21.62 0.88
CA PRO A 212 -21.36 22.89 1.45
C PRO A 212 -20.56 23.30 2.70
N PHE A 213 -20.17 22.34 3.54
CA PHE A 213 -19.33 22.60 4.71
C PHE A 213 -17.86 22.84 4.34
N LEU A 214 -17.36 22.23 3.27
CA LEU A 214 -15.98 22.34 2.82
C LEU A 214 -15.69 23.66 2.11
N VAL A 215 -16.70 24.27 1.47
CA VAL A 215 -16.53 25.49 0.66
C VAL A 215 -16.79 26.78 1.43
N VAL A 216 -17.03 26.71 2.75
CA VAL A 216 -17.30 27.89 3.60
C VAL A 216 -16.20 28.94 3.58
N GLU A 217 -14.94 28.51 3.46
CA GLU A 217 -13.80 29.43 3.33
C GLU A 217 -13.84 30.19 2.01
N GLN A 218 -14.17 29.52 0.90
CA GLN A 218 -14.33 30.16 -0.39
C GLN A 218 -15.49 31.15 -0.37
N ILE A 219 -16.63 30.78 0.21
CA ILE A 219 -17.78 31.68 0.41
C ILE A 219 -17.35 32.95 1.14
N LEU A 220 -16.55 32.83 2.22
CA LEU A 220 -16.00 33.96 2.95
C LEU A 220 -15.10 34.85 2.07
N VAL A 221 -14.18 34.24 1.32
CA VAL A 221 -13.28 34.98 0.41
C VAL A 221 -14.09 35.74 -0.65
N PHE A 222 -15.10 35.11 -1.24
CA PHE A 222 -15.96 35.75 -2.24
C PHE A 222 -16.74 36.93 -1.64
N MET A 223 -17.31 36.78 -0.45
CA MET A 223 -18.01 37.88 0.25
C MET A 223 -17.08 39.07 0.51
N VAL A 224 -15.85 38.83 0.96
CA VAL A 224 -14.88 39.91 1.22
C VAL A 224 -14.46 40.59 -0.09
N THR A 225 -14.14 39.81 -1.13
CA THR A 225 -13.56 40.33 -2.37
C THR A 225 -14.58 40.94 -3.34
N HIS A 226 -15.77 40.37 -3.44
CA HIS A 226 -16.80 40.79 -4.41
C HIS A 226 -17.85 41.72 -3.81
N ALA A 227 -18.11 41.61 -2.50
CA ALA A 227 -19.11 42.42 -1.80
C ALA A 227 -18.51 43.43 -0.81
N GLY A 228 -17.18 43.45 -0.63
CA GLY A 228 -16.52 44.33 0.33
C GLY A 228 -16.92 44.03 1.78
N ALA A 229 -17.39 42.82 2.07
CA ALA A 229 -17.89 42.46 3.39
C ALA A 229 -16.77 42.46 4.44
N ASN A 230 -17.09 42.85 5.67
CA ASN A 230 -16.17 42.66 6.79
C ASN A 230 -15.95 41.16 7.04
N ARG A 231 -14.69 40.73 7.01
CA ARG A 231 -14.32 39.33 7.17
C ARG A 231 -14.82 38.72 8.48
N GLN A 232 -14.74 39.45 9.59
CA GLN A 232 -15.10 38.95 10.91
C GLN A 232 -16.62 38.73 11.02
N ASP A 233 -17.39 39.71 10.54
CA ASP A 233 -18.85 39.63 10.53
C ASP A 233 -19.35 38.51 9.62
N CYS A 234 -18.73 38.38 8.43
CA CYS A 234 -19.07 37.32 7.48
C CYS A 234 -18.77 35.93 8.05
N HIS A 235 -17.58 35.75 8.62
CA HIS A 235 -17.18 34.49 9.24
C HIS A 235 -18.13 34.09 10.37
N GLU A 236 -18.49 35.01 11.28
CA GLU A 236 -19.40 34.70 12.38
C GLU A 236 -20.79 34.29 11.88
N ARG A 237 -21.30 34.94 10.83
CA ARG A 237 -22.59 34.60 10.23
C ARG A 237 -22.57 33.24 9.52
N ILE A 238 -21.51 32.94 8.76
CA ILE A 238 -21.29 31.61 8.16
C ILE A 238 -21.19 30.54 9.25
N ARG A 239 -20.49 30.83 10.37
CA ARG A 239 -20.35 29.91 11.50
C ARG A 239 -21.70 29.55 12.10
N GLN A 240 -22.56 30.53 12.33
CA GLN A 240 -23.92 30.32 12.87
C GLN A 240 -24.77 29.43 11.94
N HIS A 241 -24.78 29.72 10.64
CA HIS A 241 -25.51 28.90 9.65
C HIS A 241 -24.95 27.48 9.55
N SER A 242 -23.63 27.34 9.56
CA SER A 242 -22.94 26.04 9.51
C SER A 242 -23.24 25.19 10.75
N GLN A 243 -23.25 25.79 11.94
CA GLN A 243 -23.63 25.08 13.18
C GLN A 243 -25.09 24.66 13.17
N ALA A 244 -25.99 25.51 12.67
CA ALA A 244 -27.41 25.16 12.58
C ALA A 244 -27.66 24.02 11.57
N ALA A 245 -27.02 24.07 10.40
CA ALA A 245 -27.09 22.99 9.42
C ALA A 245 -26.50 21.67 9.95
N ALA A 246 -25.33 21.74 10.60
CA ALA A 246 -24.73 20.56 11.24
C ALA A 246 -25.62 19.98 12.34
N ALA A 247 -26.37 20.80 13.07
CA ALA A 247 -27.34 20.33 14.06
C ALA A 247 -28.55 19.63 13.41
N GLU A 248 -29.08 20.12 12.28
CA GLU A 248 -30.13 19.40 11.53
C GLU A 248 -29.64 18.01 11.07
N VAL A 249 -28.41 17.92 10.57
CA VAL A 249 -27.82 16.64 10.13
C VAL A 249 -27.64 15.69 11.32
N LYS A 250 -26.94 16.13 12.38
CA LYS A 250 -26.52 15.25 13.47
C LYS A 250 -27.62 14.94 14.48
N LEU A 251 -28.49 15.90 14.79
CA LEU A 251 -29.52 15.74 15.82
C LEU A 251 -30.85 15.27 15.25
N LYS A 252 -31.12 15.52 13.96
CA LYS A 252 -32.43 15.26 13.34
C LYS A 252 -32.35 14.32 12.13
N GLY A 253 -31.16 13.92 11.70
CA GLY A 253 -30.98 13.01 10.57
C GLY A 253 -31.45 13.58 9.23
N LYS A 254 -31.46 14.92 9.09
CA LYS A 254 -31.92 15.59 7.86
C LYS A 254 -30.75 15.84 6.89
N PRO A 255 -31.03 16.10 5.60
CA PRO A 255 -30.02 16.57 4.67
C PRO A 255 -29.39 17.88 5.11
N ASN A 256 -28.15 18.11 4.66
CA ASN A 256 -27.46 19.39 4.84
C ASN A 256 -28.20 20.51 4.11
N ASP A 257 -28.65 21.52 4.86
CA ASP A 257 -29.42 22.67 4.36
C ASP A 257 -28.61 23.98 4.36
N LEU A 258 -27.28 23.93 4.53
CA LEU A 258 -26.44 25.13 4.64
C LEU A 258 -26.61 26.08 3.45
N VAL A 259 -26.63 25.56 2.22
CA VAL A 259 -26.80 26.37 1.01
C VAL A 259 -28.14 27.11 1.02
N GLU A 260 -29.21 26.44 1.41
CA GLU A 260 -30.55 27.04 1.52
C GLU A 260 -30.60 28.12 2.59
N ARG A 261 -29.90 27.92 3.72
CA ARG A 261 -29.76 28.95 4.77
C ARG A 261 -29.06 30.19 4.26
N LEU A 262 -27.98 30.03 3.51
CA LEU A 262 -27.24 31.15 2.92
C LEU A 262 -28.06 31.86 1.82
N LYS A 263 -28.82 31.13 1.00
CA LYS A 263 -29.77 31.71 0.03
C LYS A 263 -30.89 32.50 0.72
N GLY A 264 -31.37 32.03 1.88
CA GLY A 264 -32.41 32.71 2.66
C GLY A 264 -31.93 33.94 3.45
N ASP A 265 -30.62 34.13 3.61
CA ASP A 265 -30.05 35.25 4.33
C ASP A 265 -29.56 36.35 3.37
N THR A 266 -30.24 37.50 3.42
CA THR A 266 -29.98 38.65 2.53
C THR A 266 -28.56 39.18 2.61
N TYR A 267 -27.84 38.91 3.71
CA TYR A 267 -26.42 39.23 3.83
C TYR A 267 -25.57 38.58 2.73
N PHE A 268 -25.92 37.37 2.29
CA PHE A 268 -25.20 36.64 1.24
C PHE A 268 -25.75 36.89 -0.17
N SER A 269 -26.71 37.80 -0.33
CA SER A 269 -27.27 38.15 -1.66
C SER A 269 -26.22 38.46 -2.74
N PRO A 270 -25.06 39.08 -2.45
CA PRO A 270 -24.05 39.36 -3.49
C PRO A 270 -23.44 38.11 -4.13
N ILE A 271 -23.49 36.96 -3.47
CA ILE A 271 -22.90 35.70 -3.97
C ILE A 271 -23.95 34.67 -4.38
N HIS A 272 -25.24 34.98 -4.30
CA HIS A 272 -26.32 34.01 -4.59
C HIS A 272 -26.20 33.39 -5.98
N SER A 273 -25.81 34.18 -6.98
CA SER A 273 -25.58 33.71 -8.36
C SER A 273 -24.35 32.81 -8.51
N LEU A 274 -23.42 32.84 -7.56
CA LEU A 274 -22.17 32.09 -7.58
C LEU A 274 -22.25 30.82 -6.72
N LEU A 275 -23.26 30.67 -5.85
CA LEU A 275 -23.35 29.54 -4.93
C LEU A 275 -23.39 28.18 -5.63
N ASP A 276 -24.11 28.06 -6.74
CA ASP A 276 -24.16 26.80 -7.50
C ASP A 276 -22.80 26.49 -8.15
N GLU A 277 -22.07 27.52 -8.57
CA GLU A 277 -20.71 27.43 -9.12
C GLU A 277 -19.66 27.05 -8.06
N LEU A 278 -19.86 27.50 -6.81
CA LEU A 278 -19.03 27.14 -5.65
C LEU A 278 -19.33 25.72 -5.15
N LEU A 279 -20.39 25.08 -5.62
CA LEU A 279 -20.72 23.69 -5.30
C LEU A 279 -20.28 22.72 -6.40
N ASP A 280 -19.51 23.19 -7.38
CA ASP A 280 -18.86 22.32 -8.36
C ASP A 280 -17.61 21.65 -7.74
N PRO A 281 -17.63 20.32 -7.52
CA PRO A 281 -16.49 19.60 -6.96
C PRO A 281 -15.19 19.73 -7.78
N SER A 282 -15.30 19.94 -9.09
CA SER A 282 -14.15 19.96 -10.01
C SER A 282 -13.15 21.05 -9.66
N LYS A 283 -13.60 22.12 -8.99
CA LYS A 283 -12.77 23.26 -8.58
C LYS A 283 -11.92 22.98 -7.34
N TYR A 284 -12.22 21.91 -6.61
CA TYR A 284 -11.61 21.61 -5.31
C TYR A 284 -10.63 20.44 -5.35
N ILE A 285 -10.28 19.96 -6.55
CA ILE A 285 -9.34 18.85 -6.72
C ILE A 285 -7.88 19.33 -6.85
N GLY A 286 -7.64 20.64 -6.93
CA GLY A 286 -6.29 21.20 -7.07
C GLY A 286 -5.53 20.59 -8.25
N ARG A 287 -4.30 20.13 -8.01
CA ARG A 287 -3.45 19.46 -9.01
C ARG A 287 -3.64 17.94 -9.07
N ALA A 288 -4.78 17.41 -8.60
CA ALA A 288 -4.92 15.96 -8.43
C ALA A 288 -4.82 15.18 -9.76
N VAL A 289 -5.20 15.78 -10.88
CA VAL A 289 -5.11 15.14 -12.21
C VAL A 289 -3.66 15.17 -12.70
N GLU A 290 -3.03 16.34 -12.70
CA GLU A 290 -1.65 16.51 -13.14
C GLU A 290 -0.67 15.68 -12.29
N GLN A 291 -0.91 15.58 -10.97
CA GLN A 291 -0.11 14.73 -10.09
C GLN A 291 -0.22 13.24 -10.41
N VAL A 292 -1.38 12.79 -10.94
CA VAL A 292 -1.53 11.40 -11.37
C VAL A 292 -0.75 11.18 -12.64
N ASP A 293 -0.95 12.01 -13.65
CA ASP A 293 -0.29 11.87 -14.95
C ASP A 293 1.24 11.94 -14.81
N GLU A 294 1.75 12.95 -14.08
CA GLU A 294 3.18 13.11 -13.78
C GLU A 294 3.77 11.88 -13.08
N PHE A 295 3.07 11.35 -12.06
CA PHE A 295 3.56 10.20 -11.28
C PHE A 295 3.55 8.89 -12.08
N ILE A 296 2.51 8.64 -12.88
CA ILE A 296 2.45 7.44 -13.72
C ILE A 296 3.57 7.46 -14.76
N GLU A 297 3.74 8.58 -15.46
CA GLU A 297 4.75 8.69 -16.53
C GLU A 297 6.19 8.65 -15.99
N SER A 298 6.46 9.33 -14.86
CA SER A 298 7.83 9.53 -14.38
C SER A 298 8.34 8.48 -13.40
N GLU A 299 7.47 7.82 -12.64
CA GLU A 299 7.88 6.84 -11.62
C GLU A 299 7.36 5.43 -11.89
N VAL A 300 6.09 5.29 -12.30
CA VAL A 300 5.49 3.95 -12.49
C VAL A 300 5.96 3.31 -13.79
N ASP A 301 5.80 4.01 -14.91
CA ASP A 301 6.10 3.47 -16.25
C ASP A 301 7.57 3.05 -16.37
N SER A 302 8.50 3.83 -15.80
CA SER A 302 9.93 3.50 -15.77
C SER A 302 10.22 2.18 -15.05
N GLU A 303 9.52 1.90 -13.95
CA GLU A 303 9.74 0.67 -13.18
C GLU A 303 9.08 -0.53 -13.84
N ILE A 304 7.83 -0.41 -14.27
CA ILE A 304 7.10 -1.55 -14.88
C ILE A 304 7.61 -1.91 -16.27
N HIS A 305 8.29 -1.00 -16.99
CA HIS A 305 8.88 -1.30 -18.30
C HIS A 305 9.84 -2.49 -18.24
N ARG A 306 10.54 -2.65 -17.11
CA ARG A 306 11.46 -3.76 -16.84
C ARG A 306 10.76 -5.12 -16.73
N PHE A 307 9.44 -5.11 -16.52
CA PHE A 307 8.61 -6.29 -16.26
C PHE A 307 7.52 -6.50 -17.31
N GLN A 308 7.54 -5.81 -18.46
CA GLN A 308 6.45 -5.89 -19.46
C GLN A 308 6.05 -7.32 -19.86
N GLY A 309 7.02 -8.25 -19.97
CA GLY A 309 6.75 -9.66 -20.28
C GLY A 309 6.07 -10.46 -19.16
N HIS A 310 5.77 -9.83 -18.01
CA HIS A 310 5.14 -10.44 -16.84
C HIS A 310 3.79 -9.82 -16.47
N LEU A 311 3.29 -8.83 -17.23
CA LEU A 311 2.07 -8.10 -16.88
C LEU A 311 0.76 -8.72 -17.41
N GLU A 312 0.84 -9.66 -18.35
CA GLU A 312 -0.36 -10.22 -19.03
C GLU A 312 -1.11 -11.28 -18.20
N THR A 313 -0.54 -11.73 -17.07
CA THR A 313 -1.13 -12.81 -16.28
C THR A 313 -2.15 -12.25 -15.31
N SER A 314 -3.44 -12.57 -15.49
CA SER A 314 -4.50 -12.21 -14.55
C SER A 314 -4.42 -13.03 -13.26
N SER A 315 -4.80 -12.45 -12.13
CA SER A 315 -4.87 -13.19 -10.87
C SER A 315 -6.24 -13.83 -10.66
N SER A 316 -6.29 -15.16 -10.63
CA SER A 316 -7.49 -15.93 -10.27
C SER A 316 -7.48 -16.30 -8.79
N VAL A 317 -8.57 -15.99 -8.08
CA VAL A 317 -8.74 -16.36 -6.67
C VAL A 317 -9.96 -17.27 -6.56
N ASP A 318 -9.72 -18.57 -6.50
CA ASP A 318 -10.76 -19.53 -6.15
C ASP A 318 -11.14 -19.36 -4.66
N LEU A 319 -12.44 -19.27 -4.39
CA LEU A 319 -12.96 -18.94 -3.06
C LEU A 319 -12.89 -20.08 -2.04
#